data_AF-A0A927XCT4-F1
#
_entry.id   AF-A0A927XCT4-F1
#
_cell.length_a   1.000
_cell.length_b   1.000
_cell.length_c   1.000
_cell.angle_alpha   90.00
_cell.angle_beta   90.00
_cell.angle_gamma   90.00
#
_symmetry.space_group_name_H-M   'P 1'
#
loop_
_entity.id
_entity.type
_entity.pdbx_description
1 polymer ?
#
loop_
_entity_poly.entity_id
_entity_poly.type
_entity_poly.pdbx_seq_one_letter_code
_entity_poly.pdbx_strand_id
1 'polypeptide(L)'
;MKKFLNNKEKSLVVLSILVLVALIGTSFAYYRARVTKIRETETKIKTNELDLIYTGVGEIDYSSMIPGDSFVKTFTVENISHRSVSFNIYMQEILNELNEDLVYKIEETDSSGNVLTEIKAETALPTTNEGKSYLVQDIEIAKETTKYYKMTIEYKYTDTPQNDYQGKRFKAKVGIDSNAVDNLSATIDAEDVEYTNSYTDCQDAACAVDELYSEIAGA
;
A
#
# COMPACT_ATOMS: atom_id res chain seq x y z
N MET A 1 -24.10 -52.18 -13.71
CA MET A 1 -23.48 -52.57 -15.00
C MET A 1 -22.42 -51.51 -15.35
N LYS A 2 -21.12 -51.78 -15.15
CA LYS A 2 -20.05 -50.83 -15.52
C LYS A 2 -19.89 -50.89 -17.04
N LYS A 3 -20.35 -49.86 -17.74
CA LYS A 3 -20.18 -49.73 -19.20
C LYS A 3 -18.72 -49.32 -19.45
N PHE A 4 -17.89 -50.25 -19.90
CA PHE A 4 -16.51 -49.94 -20.28
C PHE A 4 -16.54 -49.16 -21.59
N LEU A 5 -16.04 -47.92 -21.56
CA LEU A 5 -15.87 -47.09 -22.76
C LEU A 5 -15.00 -47.84 -23.77
N ASN A 6 -15.41 -47.85 -25.04
CA ASN A 6 -14.58 -48.42 -26.10
C ASN A 6 -13.35 -47.51 -26.39
N ASN A 7 -12.34 -48.00 -27.13
CA ASN A 7 -11.10 -47.24 -27.32
C ASN A 7 -11.30 -45.89 -28.04
N LYS A 8 -12.33 -45.76 -28.89
CA LYS A 8 -12.68 -44.49 -29.56
C LYS A 8 -13.31 -43.49 -28.59
N GLU A 9 -14.23 -43.96 -27.73
CA GLU A 9 -14.86 -43.15 -26.68
C GLU A 9 -13.85 -42.72 -25.60
N LYS A 10 -12.92 -43.60 -25.22
CA LYS A 10 -11.81 -43.25 -24.31
C LYS A 10 -10.92 -42.16 -24.90
N SER A 11 -10.59 -42.26 -26.18
CA SER A 11 -9.79 -41.24 -26.88
C SER A 11 -10.50 -39.89 -26.94
N LEU A 12 -11.82 -39.89 -27.17
CA LEU A 12 -12.62 -38.66 -27.18
C LEU A 12 -12.70 -38.01 -25.79
N VAL A 13 -12.85 -38.80 -24.72
CA VAL A 13 -12.86 -38.31 -23.33
C VAL A 13 -11.51 -37.74 -22.91
N VAL A 14 -10.40 -38.39 -23.30
CA VAL A 14 -9.06 -37.86 -23.01
C VAL A 14 -8.84 -36.53 -23.74
N LEU A 15 -9.25 -36.44 -25.01
CA LEU A 15 -9.15 -35.22 -25.79
C LEU A 15 -9.96 -34.06 -25.18
N SER A 16 -11.19 -34.33 -24.72
CA SER A 16 -12.03 -33.29 -24.12
C SER A 16 -11.47 -32.76 -22.80
N ILE A 17 -10.90 -33.63 -21.95
CA ILE A 17 -10.22 -33.23 -20.72
C ILE A 17 -9.00 -32.35 -21.04
N LEU A 18 -8.22 -32.72 -22.06
CA LEU A 18 -7.02 -31.99 -22.47
C LEU A 18 -7.36 -30.57 -22.95
N VAL A 19 -8.44 -30.42 -23.72
CA VAL A 19 -8.96 -29.11 -24.15
C VAL A 19 -9.39 -28.28 -22.95
N LEU A 20 -10.06 -28.89 -21.96
CA LEU A 20 -10.55 -28.20 -20.77
C LEU A 20 -9.40 -27.67 -19.90
N VAL A 21 -8.35 -28.48 -19.71
CA VAL A 21 -7.12 -28.07 -19.01
C VAL A 21 -6.41 -26.95 -19.77
N ALA A 22 -6.35 -27.02 -21.11
CA ALA A 22 -5.74 -25.97 -21.92
C ALA A 22 -6.49 -24.63 -21.78
N LEU A 23 -7.83 -24.64 -21.76
CA LEU A 23 -8.64 -23.42 -21.60
C LEU A 23 -8.47 -22.76 -20.23
N ILE A 24 -8.36 -23.57 -19.16
CA ILE A 24 -8.09 -23.06 -17.81
C ILE A 24 -6.66 -22.53 -17.74
N GLY A 25 -5.69 -23.24 -18.32
CA GLY A 25 -4.28 -22.83 -18.35
C GLY A 25 -4.06 -21.52 -19.10
N THR A 26 -4.71 -21.32 -20.25
CA THR A 26 -4.62 -20.06 -21.01
C THR A 26 -5.33 -18.91 -20.30
N SER A 27 -6.46 -19.16 -19.64
CA SER A 27 -7.15 -18.14 -18.82
C SER A 27 -6.31 -17.72 -17.62
N PHE A 28 -5.66 -18.69 -16.94
CA PHE A 28 -4.75 -18.41 -15.82
C PHE A 28 -3.49 -17.65 -16.29
N ALA A 29 -2.89 -18.06 -17.41
CA ALA A 29 -1.75 -17.37 -18.01
C ALA A 29 -2.11 -15.95 -18.47
N TYR A 30 -3.29 -15.76 -19.07
CA TYR A 30 -3.80 -14.45 -19.46
C TYR A 30 -4.06 -13.54 -18.24
N TYR A 31 -4.66 -14.07 -17.17
CA TYR A 31 -4.86 -13.33 -15.92
C TYR A 31 -3.52 -12.94 -15.28
N ARG A 32 -2.60 -13.89 -15.15
CA ARG A 32 -1.23 -13.63 -14.64
C ARG A 32 -0.52 -12.58 -15.48
N ALA A 33 -0.56 -12.70 -16.82
CA ALA A 33 0.04 -11.73 -17.72
C ALA A 33 -0.63 -10.35 -17.66
N ARG A 34 -1.95 -10.28 -17.42
CA ARG A 34 -2.68 -9.02 -17.26
C ARG A 34 -2.40 -8.35 -15.92
N VAL A 35 -2.23 -9.11 -14.84
CA VAL A 35 -1.75 -8.63 -13.53
C VAL A 35 -0.33 -8.08 -13.64
N THR A 36 0.57 -8.71 -14.41
CA THR A 36 1.93 -8.19 -14.67
C THR A 36 1.92 -6.97 -15.61
N LYS A 37 0.89 -6.76 -16.44
CA LYS A 37 0.82 -5.68 -17.45
C LYS A 37 0.12 -4.40 -17.00
N ILE A 38 -0.19 -4.22 -15.71
CA ILE A 38 -0.66 -2.91 -15.21
C ILE A 38 0.54 -1.96 -15.10
N ARG A 39 0.92 -1.41 -16.25
CA ARG A 39 1.69 -0.17 -16.47
C ARG A 39 2.95 -0.05 -15.61
N GLU A 40 3.98 -0.81 -15.96
CA GLU A 40 5.37 -0.43 -15.74
C GLU A 40 5.65 0.85 -16.55
N THR A 41 5.26 2.00 -16.01
CA THR A 41 5.97 3.23 -16.32
C THR A 41 7.27 3.12 -15.53
N GLU A 42 8.32 2.59 -16.17
CA GLU A 42 9.67 2.56 -15.59
C GLU A 42 10.16 4.00 -15.46
N THR A 43 9.69 4.67 -14.42
CA THR A 43 10.04 6.06 -14.14
C THR A 43 11.42 6.02 -13.49
N LYS A 44 12.47 6.30 -14.26
CA LYS A 44 13.81 6.50 -13.72
C LYS A 44 13.93 7.92 -13.21
N ILE A 45 14.05 8.09 -11.90
CA ILE A 45 14.23 9.41 -11.28
C ILE A 45 15.60 9.45 -10.64
N LYS A 46 16.37 10.50 -10.94
CA LYS A 46 17.64 10.81 -10.27
C LYS A 46 17.41 11.96 -9.31
N THR A 47 17.84 11.81 -8.07
CA THR A 47 17.90 12.92 -7.11
C THR A 47 19.25 13.61 -7.21
N ASN A 48 19.24 14.94 -7.32
CA ASN A 48 20.48 15.72 -7.45
C ASN A 48 21.27 15.79 -6.14
N GLU A 49 20.63 15.58 -4.99
CA GLU A 49 21.21 15.86 -3.68
C GLU A 49 21.96 14.66 -3.07
N LEU A 50 21.49 13.44 -3.31
CA LEU A 50 22.09 12.21 -2.77
C LEU A 50 22.57 11.21 -3.82
N ASP A 51 22.48 11.54 -5.11
CA ASP A 51 22.88 10.61 -6.17
C ASP A 51 22.18 9.25 -6.02
N LEU A 52 20.89 9.28 -5.68
CA LEU A 52 20.03 8.11 -5.73
C LEU A 52 19.33 8.05 -7.08
N ILE A 53 19.35 6.87 -7.69
CA ILE A 53 18.56 6.51 -8.87
C ILE A 53 17.52 5.49 -8.41
N TYR A 54 16.26 5.72 -8.71
CA TYR A 54 15.22 4.72 -8.48
C TYR A 54 14.35 4.51 -9.70
N THR A 55 13.90 3.26 -9.89
CA THR A 55 13.06 2.83 -11.01
C THR A 55 11.88 2.00 -10.51
N GLY A 56 10.80 1.91 -11.31
CA GLY A 56 9.63 1.10 -10.98
C GLY A 56 8.67 1.73 -9.96
N VAL A 57 8.97 2.93 -9.46
CA VAL A 57 8.02 3.74 -8.69
C VAL A 57 7.04 4.48 -9.60
N GLY A 58 5.98 5.06 -9.02
CA GLY A 58 4.98 5.84 -9.75
C GLY A 58 3.56 5.51 -9.37
N GLU A 59 2.64 5.75 -10.31
CA GLU A 59 1.21 5.59 -10.08
C GLU A 59 0.80 4.12 -9.98
N ILE A 60 -0.13 3.88 -9.05
CA ILE A 60 -0.94 2.69 -8.88
C ILE A 60 -2.37 3.17 -9.10
N ASP A 61 -3.07 2.58 -10.06
CA ASP A 61 -4.49 2.85 -10.30
C ASP A 61 -5.16 1.51 -10.61
N TYR A 62 -5.95 1.03 -9.65
CA TYR A 62 -6.67 -0.22 -9.75
C TYR A 62 -8.15 0.04 -9.53
N SER A 63 -8.95 -0.24 -10.55
CA SER A 63 -10.41 -0.14 -10.49
C SER A 63 -11.02 -1.52 -10.28
N SER A 64 -12.09 -1.59 -9.48
CA SER A 64 -12.90 -2.81 -9.31
C SER A 64 -12.12 -3.98 -8.70
N MET A 65 -11.33 -3.73 -7.65
CA MET A 65 -10.73 -4.82 -6.87
C MET A 65 -11.81 -5.70 -6.27
N ILE A 66 -11.60 -7.01 -6.30
CA ILE A 66 -12.42 -8.00 -5.60
C ILE A 66 -11.65 -8.61 -4.43
N PRO A 67 -12.34 -9.07 -3.37
CA PRO A 67 -11.66 -9.74 -2.26
C PRO A 67 -10.80 -10.93 -2.72
N GLY A 68 -9.57 -10.98 -2.24
CA GLY A 68 -8.52 -11.92 -2.67
C GLY A 68 -7.64 -11.40 -3.81
N ASP A 69 -7.96 -10.25 -4.41
CA ASP A 69 -7.07 -9.64 -5.39
C ASP A 69 -5.78 -9.17 -4.73
N SER A 70 -4.67 -9.48 -5.39
CA SER A 70 -3.35 -9.02 -5.00
C SER A 70 -2.59 -8.56 -6.24
N PHE A 71 -1.85 -7.47 -6.09
CA PHE A 71 -0.93 -6.99 -7.10
C PHE A 71 0.41 -6.63 -6.47
N VAL A 72 1.45 -6.69 -7.30
CA VAL A 72 2.83 -6.50 -6.89
C VAL A 72 3.44 -5.36 -7.68
N LYS A 73 4.07 -4.42 -6.97
CA LYS A 73 4.91 -3.38 -7.54
C LYS A 73 6.35 -3.66 -7.15
N THR A 74 7.24 -3.81 -8.12
CA THR A 74 8.67 -3.92 -7.91
C THR A 74 9.36 -2.61 -8.23
N PHE A 75 10.35 -2.23 -7.42
CA PHE A 75 11.16 -1.05 -7.65
C PHE A 75 12.59 -1.26 -7.19
N THR A 76 13.51 -0.46 -7.74
CA THR A 76 14.93 -0.51 -7.40
C THR A 76 15.40 0.82 -6.87
N VAL A 77 16.40 0.79 -5.99
CA VAL A 77 17.11 1.97 -5.49
C VAL A 77 18.60 1.72 -5.63
N GLU A 78 19.26 2.56 -6.41
CA GLU A 78 20.69 2.53 -6.70
C GLU A 78 21.33 3.78 -6.10
N ASN A 79 22.32 3.57 -5.24
CA ASN A 79 23.18 4.63 -4.71
C ASN A 79 24.44 4.72 -5.58
N ILE A 80 24.53 5.76 -6.41
CA ILE A 80 25.74 5.99 -7.25
C ILE A 80 26.78 6.88 -6.55
N SER A 81 26.53 7.28 -5.30
CA SER A 81 27.47 8.07 -4.52
C SER A 81 28.58 7.20 -3.92
N HIS A 82 29.67 7.84 -3.47
CA HIS A 82 30.80 7.18 -2.83
C HIS A 82 30.67 7.03 -1.29
N ARG A 83 29.47 7.27 -0.74
CA ARG A 83 29.18 7.11 0.71
C ARG A 83 27.86 6.37 0.93
N SER A 84 27.68 5.79 2.12
CA SER A 84 26.35 5.29 2.51
C SER A 84 25.37 6.47 2.61
N VAL A 85 24.13 6.24 2.20
CA VAL A 85 23.03 7.20 2.33
C VAL A 85 21.79 6.49 2.86
N SER A 86 20.84 7.26 3.39
CA SER A 86 19.54 6.75 3.82
C SER A 86 18.44 7.33 2.94
N PHE A 87 17.37 6.56 2.77
CA PHE A 87 16.20 6.97 2.03
C PHE A 87 14.92 6.45 2.67
N ASN A 88 13.80 7.04 2.29
CA ASN A 88 12.47 6.65 2.74
C ASN A 88 11.64 6.13 1.57
N ILE A 89 10.71 5.23 1.87
CA ILE A 89 9.66 4.78 0.94
C ILE A 89 8.34 5.37 1.42
N TYR A 90 7.63 6.08 0.54
CA TYR A 90 6.34 6.70 0.86
C TYR A 90 5.28 6.40 -0.20
N MET A 91 4.01 6.60 0.18
CA MET A 91 2.89 6.77 -0.73
C MET A 91 2.28 8.16 -0.57
N GLN A 92 1.79 8.73 -1.65
CA GLN A 92 1.02 9.99 -1.64
C GLN A 92 -0.16 9.89 -2.61
N GLU A 93 -1.08 10.85 -2.54
CA GLU A 93 -2.29 10.88 -3.38
C GLU A 93 -3.09 9.57 -3.28
N ILE A 94 -3.19 9.04 -2.05
CA ILE A 94 -3.95 7.85 -1.73
C ILE A 94 -5.43 8.18 -1.86
N LEU A 95 -6.12 7.37 -2.65
CA LEU A 95 -7.56 7.26 -2.72
C LEU A 95 -7.88 5.77 -2.58
N ASN A 96 -8.22 5.36 -1.36
CA ASN A 96 -8.73 4.04 -1.04
C ASN A 96 -10.24 4.15 -0.80
N GLU A 97 -11.02 3.71 -1.79
CA GLU A 97 -12.48 3.63 -1.67
C GLU A 97 -12.97 2.25 -1.14
N LEU A 98 -12.03 1.37 -0.78
CA LEU A 98 -12.26 0.10 -0.10
C LEU A 98 -12.18 0.34 1.43
N ASN A 99 -12.22 -0.73 2.22
CA ASN A 99 -12.07 -0.68 3.67
C ASN A 99 -10.62 -0.98 4.12
N GLU A 100 -10.44 -1.19 5.42
CA GLU A 100 -9.17 -1.55 6.06
C GLU A 100 -8.62 -2.91 5.65
N ASP A 101 -9.41 -3.75 4.95
CA ASP A 101 -8.93 -5.03 4.41
C ASP A 101 -8.00 -4.84 3.20
N LEU A 102 -7.91 -3.62 2.64
CA LEU A 102 -6.88 -3.28 1.68
C LEU A 102 -5.57 -3.01 2.43
N VAL A 103 -4.65 -3.96 2.36
CA VAL A 103 -3.37 -3.95 3.07
C VAL A 103 -2.19 -3.87 2.11
N TYR A 104 -1.04 -3.45 2.63
CA TYR A 104 0.23 -3.53 1.93
C TYR A 104 1.32 -4.16 2.80
N LYS A 105 2.32 -4.76 2.15
CA LYS A 105 3.59 -5.20 2.76
C LYS A 105 4.76 -4.87 1.83
N ILE A 106 5.96 -4.74 2.41
CA ILE A 106 7.18 -4.45 1.64
C ILE A 106 8.29 -5.40 2.04
N GLU A 107 8.87 -6.04 1.04
CA GLU A 107 9.97 -6.99 1.16
C GLU A 107 11.19 -6.47 0.38
N GLU A 108 12.39 -6.61 0.95
CA GLU A 108 13.65 -6.51 0.21
C GLU A 108 13.91 -7.85 -0.49
N THR A 109 14.33 -7.80 -1.75
CA THR A 109 14.59 -9.00 -2.56
C THR A 109 16.00 -8.97 -3.14
N ASP A 110 16.45 -10.13 -3.63
CA ASP A 110 17.58 -10.16 -4.55
C ASP A 110 17.16 -9.72 -5.96
N SER A 111 18.13 -9.66 -6.89
CA SER A 111 17.89 -9.31 -8.30
C SER A 111 17.02 -10.33 -9.05
N SER A 112 16.81 -11.52 -8.48
CA SER A 112 15.95 -12.57 -9.03
C SER A 112 14.55 -12.56 -8.43
N GLY A 113 14.26 -11.64 -7.51
CA GLY A 113 12.96 -11.49 -6.84
C GLY A 113 12.74 -12.42 -5.65
N ASN A 114 13.78 -13.12 -5.19
CA ASN A 114 13.68 -13.93 -3.97
C ASN A 114 13.69 -13.01 -2.75
N VAL A 115 12.78 -13.25 -1.80
CA VAL A 115 12.66 -12.45 -0.58
C VAL A 115 13.89 -12.67 0.30
N LEU A 116 14.56 -11.58 0.67
CA LEU A 116 15.68 -11.57 1.60
C LEU A 116 15.21 -11.22 3.01
N THR A 117 14.39 -10.18 3.13
CA THR A 117 13.82 -9.76 4.41
C THR A 117 12.51 -9.02 4.19
N GLU A 118 11.62 -9.11 5.17
CA GLU A 118 10.48 -8.21 5.28
C GLU A 118 10.97 -6.91 5.93
N ILE A 119 10.69 -5.76 5.31
CA ILE A 119 11.02 -4.43 5.86
C ILE A 119 9.77 -3.67 6.31
N LYS A 120 8.60 -4.14 5.90
CA LYS A 120 7.31 -3.67 6.39
C LYS A 120 6.32 -4.84 6.42
N ALA A 121 5.88 -5.16 7.63
CA ALA A 121 4.80 -6.11 7.86
C ALA A 121 3.48 -5.60 7.29
N GLU A 122 2.55 -6.53 7.08
CA GLU A 122 1.20 -6.23 6.62
C GLU A 122 0.56 -5.10 7.42
N THR A 123 0.16 -4.03 6.73
CA THR A 123 -0.43 -2.83 7.32
C THR A 123 -1.60 -2.35 6.46
N ALA A 124 -2.70 -1.93 7.08
CA ALA A 124 -3.85 -1.37 6.36
C ALA A 124 -3.49 -0.05 5.66
N LEU A 125 -4.02 0.16 4.45
CA LEU A 125 -3.90 1.42 3.73
C LEU A 125 -4.91 2.44 4.25
N PRO A 126 -4.51 3.70 4.52
CA PRO A 126 -5.46 4.74 4.89
C PRO A 126 -6.43 5.04 3.75
N THR A 127 -7.60 5.60 4.07
CA THR A 127 -8.62 5.99 3.08
C THR A 127 -8.10 7.08 2.13
N THR A 128 -7.40 8.07 2.67
CA THR A 128 -6.75 9.12 1.88
C THR A 128 -5.55 9.70 2.62
N ASN A 129 -4.72 10.45 1.90
CA ASN A 129 -3.71 11.31 2.49
C ASN A 129 -3.56 12.62 1.69
N GLU A 130 -3.41 13.74 2.41
CA GLU A 130 -3.12 15.03 1.78
C GLU A 130 -1.63 15.19 1.45
N GLY A 131 -0.75 14.47 2.16
CA GLY A 131 0.71 14.53 2.01
C GLY A 131 1.36 13.16 1.80
N LYS A 132 2.67 13.07 2.10
CA LYS A 132 3.40 11.79 2.05
C LYS A 132 3.11 10.96 3.30
N SER A 133 2.66 9.73 3.08
CA SER A 133 2.62 8.69 4.11
C SER A 133 3.90 7.86 4.01
N TYR A 134 4.84 8.11 4.91
CA TYR A 134 6.10 7.35 5.00
C TYR A 134 5.83 5.93 5.50
N LEU A 135 6.09 4.94 4.64
CA LEU A 135 5.79 3.53 4.91
C LEU A 135 6.93 2.85 5.67
N VAL A 136 8.16 3.17 5.25
CA VAL A 136 9.44 2.76 5.85
C VAL A 136 10.40 3.94 5.73
N GLN A 137 11.11 4.25 6.81
CA GLN A 137 12.00 5.40 6.91
C GLN A 137 13.44 4.95 7.16
N ASP A 138 14.39 5.82 6.86
CA ASP A 138 15.82 5.68 7.19
C ASP A 138 16.45 4.35 6.73
N ILE A 139 16.07 3.87 5.55
CA ILE A 139 16.65 2.66 4.97
C ILE A 139 18.08 2.97 4.51
N GLU A 140 19.07 2.38 5.17
CA GLU A 140 20.46 2.53 4.76
C GLU A 140 20.78 1.74 3.48
N ILE A 141 21.47 2.41 2.56
CA ILE A 141 22.05 1.82 1.37
C ILE A 141 23.53 2.20 1.25
N ALA A 142 24.39 1.18 1.17
CA ALA A 142 25.82 1.36 1.02
C ALA A 142 26.16 2.09 -0.30
N LYS A 143 27.36 2.66 -0.36
CA LYS A 143 27.88 3.29 -1.59
C LYS A 143 27.87 2.30 -2.76
N GLU A 144 27.65 2.81 -3.97
CA GLU A 144 27.76 2.05 -5.23
C GLU A 144 26.96 0.72 -5.21
N THR A 145 25.80 0.73 -4.54
CA THR A 145 24.97 -0.47 -4.30
C THR A 145 23.57 -0.27 -4.85
N THR A 146 22.99 -1.35 -5.36
CA THR A 146 21.58 -1.42 -5.79
C THR A 146 20.81 -2.39 -4.91
N LYS A 147 19.66 -1.94 -4.40
CA LYS A 147 18.68 -2.76 -3.67
C LYS A 147 17.39 -2.90 -4.46
N TYR A 148 16.72 -4.03 -4.24
CA TYR A 148 15.49 -4.41 -4.93
C TYR A 148 14.38 -4.58 -3.91
N TYR A 149 13.20 -4.07 -4.25
CA TYR A 149 12.04 -4.08 -3.36
C TYR A 149 10.81 -4.60 -4.08
N LYS A 150 9.98 -5.30 -3.31
CA LYS A 150 8.70 -5.82 -3.74
C LYS A 150 7.63 -5.36 -2.76
N MET A 151 6.73 -4.51 -3.24
CA MET A 151 5.54 -4.08 -2.52
C MET A 151 4.34 -4.88 -2.99
N THR A 152 3.72 -5.62 -2.08
CA THR A 152 2.47 -6.34 -2.35
C THR A 152 1.33 -5.53 -1.75
N ILE A 153 0.29 -5.28 -2.54
CA ILE A 153 -0.98 -4.73 -2.07
C ILE A 153 -2.04 -5.79 -2.30
N GLU A 154 -2.84 -6.06 -1.28
CA GLU A 154 -3.84 -7.12 -1.26
C GLU A 154 -5.13 -6.58 -0.68
N TYR A 155 -6.24 -6.84 -1.37
CA TYR A 155 -7.56 -6.67 -0.78
C TYR A 155 -7.98 -8.01 -0.18
N LYS A 156 -7.85 -8.14 1.13
CA LYS A 156 -7.99 -9.44 1.79
C LYS A 156 -9.39 -9.99 1.65
N TYR A 157 -9.47 -11.29 1.43
CA TYR A 157 -10.72 -12.02 1.62
C TYR A 157 -11.00 -12.17 3.11
N THR A 158 -12.18 -11.73 3.55
CA THR A 158 -12.63 -11.89 4.94
C THR A 158 -13.95 -12.65 4.99
N ASP A 159 -14.28 -13.18 6.18
CA ASP A 159 -15.57 -13.86 6.39
C ASP A 159 -16.74 -12.85 6.57
N THR A 160 -16.45 -11.56 6.61
CA THR A 160 -17.44 -10.49 6.67
C THR A 160 -17.89 -10.05 5.28
N PRO A 161 -19.16 -9.63 5.10
CA PRO A 161 -19.63 -9.13 3.80
C PRO A 161 -18.83 -7.91 3.33
N GLN A 162 -18.24 -8.01 2.13
CA GLN A 162 -17.45 -6.95 1.47
C GLN A 162 -18.14 -6.41 0.21
N ASN A 163 -19.42 -6.73 0.00
CA ASN A 163 -20.19 -6.38 -1.20
C ASN A 163 -20.43 -4.87 -1.35
N ASP A 164 -20.39 -4.11 -0.26
CA ASP A 164 -20.57 -2.65 -0.28
C ASP A 164 -19.42 -1.92 -1.00
N TYR A 165 -18.29 -2.60 -1.17
CA TYR A 165 -17.08 -2.09 -1.82
C TYR A 165 -16.91 -2.59 -3.27
N GLN A 166 -17.92 -3.22 -3.86
CA GLN A 166 -17.86 -3.66 -5.25
C GLN A 166 -17.75 -2.49 -6.22
N GLY A 167 -16.82 -2.59 -7.18
CA GLY A 167 -16.59 -1.57 -8.21
C GLY A 167 -15.84 -0.33 -7.70
N LYS A 168 -15.44 -0.30 -6.42
CA LYS A 168 -14.59 0.73 -5.84
C LYS A 168 -13.15 0.64 -6.35
N ARG A 169 -12.40 1.72 -6.22
CA ARG A 169 -11.03 1.82 -6.71
C ARG A 169 -10.02 2.05 -5.59
N PHE A 170 -8.78 1.67 -5.89
CA PHE A 170 -7.59 2.10 -5.17
C PHE A 170 -6.66 2.86 -6.11
N LYS A 171 -6.21 4.04 -5.67
CA LYS A 171 -5.18 4.82 -6.35
C LYS A 171 -4.15 5.33 -5.35
N ALA A 172 -2.88 5.33 -5.73
CA ALA A 172 -1.79 5.94 -4.97
C ALA A 172 -0.59 6.22 -5.88
N LYS A 173 0.36 7.02 -5.41
CA LYS A 173 1.69 7.14 -6.02
C LYS A 173 2.75 6.72 -5.03
N VAL A 174 3.55 5.72 -5.40
CA VAL A 174 4.73 5.31 -4.63
C VAL A 174 5.89 6.23 -4.99
N GLY A 175 6.65 6.66 -3.99
CA GLY A 175 7.83 7.47 -4.17
C GLY A 175 8.94 7.14 -3.18
N ILE A 176 10.12 7.66 -3.50
CA ILE A 176 11.32 7.59 -2.69
C ILE A 176 11.85 9.01 -2.52
N ASP A 177 12.31 9.33 -1.31
CA ASP A 177 13.04 10.55 -1.03
C ASP A 177 14.09 10.30 0.05
N SER A 178 14.79 11.36 0.44
CA SER A 178 15.78 11.34 1.50
C SER A 178 15.58 12.47 2.49
N ASN A 179 14.33 12.91 2.64
CA ASN A 179 14.01 13.98 3.57
C ASN A 179 14.13 13.45 4.99
N ALA A 180 14.67 14.25 5.91
CA ALA A 180 14.48 13.96 7.33
C ALA A 180 12.98 13.99 7.62
N VAL A 181 12.47 12.92 8.25
CA VAL A 181 11.08 12.85 8.68
C VAL A 181 11.05 13.23 10.15
N ASP A 182 10.60 14.46 10.44
CA ASP A 182 10.42 14.91 11.82
C ASP A 182 9.28 14.11 12.45
N ASN A 183 9.64 13.13 13.29
CA ASN A 183 8.67 12.43 14.13
C ASN A 183 8.25 13.38 15.25
N LEU A 184 7.32 14.29 14.97
CA LEU A 184 6.70 15.13 15.99
C LEU A 184 5.76 14.26 16.83
N SER A 185 6.30 13.47 17.75
CA SER A 185 5.52 12.90 18.85
C SER A 185 5.33 14.00 19.89
N ALA A 186 4.27 14.79 19.76
CA ALA A 186 3.80 15.60 20.87
C ALA A 186 3.17 14.66 21.90
N THR A 187 3.96 14.21 22.88
CA THR A 187 3.40 13.73 24.15
C THR A 187 2.84 14.96 24.85
N ILE A 188 1.52 15.15 24.81
CA ILE A 188 0.87 16.11 25.71
C ILE A 188 0.79 15.38 27.05
N ASP A 189 1.74 15.65 27.94
CA ASP A 189 1.59 15.27 29.34
C ASP A 189 0.41 16.08 29.89
N ALA A 190 -0.63 15.37 30.37
CA ALA A 190 -1.84 15.98 30.92
C ALA A 190 -1.56 16.89 32.14
N GLU A 191 -0.34 16.85 32.68
CA GLU A 191 0.12 17.65 33.80
C GLU A 191 0.45 19.11 33.41
N ASP A 192 0.71 19.39 32.12
CA ASP A 192 1.06 20.74 31.63
C ASP A 192 -0.14 21.52 31.04
N VAL A 193 -1.37 21.02 31.18
CA VAL A 193 -2.58 21.77 30.78
C VAL A 193 -3.01 22.68 31.94
N GLU A 194 -2.44 23.89 32.00
CA GLU A 194 -2.98 24.95 32.86
C GLU A 194 -4.29 25.49 32.27
N TYR A 195 -5.42 25.09 32.86
CA TYR A 195 -6.70 25.76 32.62
C TYR A 195 -6.68 27.12 33.32
N THR A 196 -6.44 28.20 32.57
CA THR A 196 -6.71 29.56 33.05
C THR A 196 -8.11 29.96 32.61
N ASN A 197 -9.09 29.84 33.51
CA ASN A 197 -10.39 30.47 33.30
C ASN A 197 -10.22 31.98 33.53
N SER A 198 -10.34 32.80 32.48
CA SER A 198 -10.30 34.27 32.61
C SER A 198 -11.59 34.86 33.19
N TYR A 199 -12.64 34.05 33.39
CA TYR A 199 -13.87 34.45 34.06
C TYR A 199 -13.73 34.24 35.58
N THR A 200 -13.21 35.27 36.25
CA THR A 200 -12.90 35.26 37.69
C THR A 200 -14.13 35.24 38.61
N ASP A 201 -15.36 35.33 38.07
CA ASP A 201 -16.61 35.30 38.85
C ASP A 201 -17.30 33.91 38.87
N CYS A 202 -16.82 32.93 38.10
CA CYS A 202 -17.39 31.58 38.09
C CYS A 202 -16.64 30.62 39.02
N GLN A 203 -17.35 30.02 39.97
CA GLN A 203 -16.78 29.10 40.96
C GLN A 203 -16.78 27.62 40.53
N ASP A 204 -17.40 27.30 39.38
CA ASP A 204 -17.36 25.95 38.81
C ASP A 204 -17.47 25.93 37.27
N ALA A 205 -17.26 24.74 36.70
CA ALA A 205 -17.26 24.52 35.26
C ALA A 205 -18.66 24.64 34.62
N ALA A 206 -19.74 24.43 35.37
CA ALA A 206 -21.09 24.57 34.84
C ALA A 206 -21.42 26.05 34.57
N CYS A 207 -21.02 26.92 35.49
CA CYS A 207 -21.13 28.38 35.36
C CYS A 207 -20.39 28.91 34.11
N ALA A 208 -19.13 28.47 33.92
CA ALA A 208 -18.31 28.94 32.80
C ALA A 208 -18.87 28.51 31.42
N VAL A 209 -19.49 27.33 31.35
CA VAL A 209 -20.11 26.83 30.12
C VAL A 209 -21.37 27.63 29.75
N ASP A 210 -22.22 27.95 30.73
CA ASP A 210 -23.44 28.74 30.50
C ASP A 210 -23.11 30.15 29.99
N GLU A 211 -22.05 30.78 30.52
CA GLU A 211 -21.63 32.13 30.12
C GLU A 211 -21.09 32.15 28.67
N LEU A 212 -20.26 31.16 28.30
CA LEU A 212 -19.80 30.95 26.92
C LEU A 212 -20.95 30.72 25.93
N TYR A 213 -21.95 29.91 26.30
CA TYR A 213 -23.13 29.70 25.46
C TYR A 213 -23.94 30.99 25.27
N SER A 214 -24.00 31.85 26.29
CA SER A 214 -24.72 33.13 26.21
C SER A 214 -24.03 34.15 25.30
N GLU A 215 -22.69 34.19 25.26
CA GLU A 215 -21.93 35.06 24.36
C GLU A 215 -22.05 34.61 22.90
N ILE A 216 -22.02 33.30 22.65
CA ILE A 216 -22.12 32.74 21.30
C ILE A 216 -23.55 32.87 20.74
N ALA A 217 -24.58 32.74 21.58
CA ALA A 217 -25.98 32.86 21.14
C ALA A 217 -26.46 34.32 20.99
N GLY A 218 -25.69 35.29 21.48
CA GLY A 218 -25.97 36.73 21.37
C GLY A 218 -25.26 37.45 20.21
N ALA A 219 -24.44 36.74 19.42
CA ALA A 219 -23.66 37.27 18.30
C ALA A 219 -24.28 36.97 16.92
#